data_AF-A0A520LKY5-F1
#
_entry.id   AF-A0A520LKY5-F1
#
_cell.length_a   1.000
_cell.length_b   1.000
_cell.length_c   1.000
_cell.angle_alpha   90.00
_cell.angle_beta   90.00
_cell.angle_gamma   90.00
#
_symmetry.space_group_name_H-M   'P 1'
#
loop_
_entity.id
_entity.type
_entity.pdbx_description
1 polymer ?
#
loop_
_entity_poly.entity_id
_entity_poly.type
_entity_poly.pdbx_seq_one_letter_code
_entity_poly.pdbx_strand_id
1 'polypeptide(L)'
;PDRNQAMAAQRERLATVLAAEPVCFNHNLETVQRLQGEVRRGATYERSLGLLAASRELAPHIPTKSGLMLGLGESRDEVIAAMRDLRAVDCQRLTLGQYLRPSLAHIPVDRYWTPQEFDELGAVAHELGFAQVRSGPLVRSSYHAAD
;
A
#
# COMPACT_ATOMS: atom_id res chain seq x y z
N PRO A 1 6.40 0.94 -26.79
CA PRO A 1 6.57 2.32 -26.28
C PRO A 1 7.91 2.47 -25.56
N ASP A 2 8.59 3.60 -25.77
CA ASP A 2 9.75 3.99 -24.96
C ASP A 2 9.35 4.09 -23.48
N ARG A 3 10.14 3.48 -22.59
CA ARG A 3 9.90 3.49 -21.14
C ARG A 3 9.80 4.92 -20.60
N ASN A 4 10.58 5.86 -21.15
CA ASN A 4 10.56 7.25 -20.73
C ASN A 4 9.23 7.93 -21.09
N GLN A 5 8.73 7.70 -22.30
CA GLN A 5 7.42 8.23 -22.72
C GLN A 5 6.28 7.65 -21.87
N ALA A 6 6.33 6.36 -21.56
CA ALA A 6 5.33 5.72 -20.71
C ALA A 6 5.32 6.30 -19.28
N MET A 7 6.51 6.58 -18.72
CA MET A 7 6.64 7.21 -17.41
C MET A 7 6.13 8.66 -17.41
N ALA A 8 6.47 9.44 -18.44
CA ALA A 8 5.98 10.81 -18.59
C ALA A 8 4.44 10.86 -18.68
N ALA A 9 3.86 10.00 -19.53
CA ALA A 9 2.41 9.90 -19.67
C ALA A 9 1.72 9.45 -18.37
N GLN A 10 2.34 8.55 -17.59
CA GLN A 10 1.82 8.15 -16.28
C GLN A 10 1.83 9.32 -15.29
N ARG A 11 2.88 10.14 -15.34
CA ARG A 11 3.03 11.32 -14.48
C ARG A 11 2.01 12.40 -14.82
N GLU A 12 1.72 12.62 -16.10
CA GLU A 12 0.65 13.52 -16.57
C GLU A 12 -0.72 13.07 -16.08
N ARG A 13 -1.04 11.78 -16.21
CA ARG A 13 -2.30 11.20 -15.69
C ARG A 13 -2.42 11.38 -14.18
N LEU A 14 -1.34 11.18 -13.45
CA LEU A 14 -1.32 11.43 -12.00
C LEU A 14 -1.58 12.91 -11.70
N ALA A 15 -0.94 13.83 -12.43
CA ALA A 15 -1.16 15.27 -12.26
C ALA A 15 -2.63 15.65 -12.49
N THR A 16 -3.31 15.07 -13.49
CA THR A 16 -4.75 15.26 -13.70
C THR A 16 -5.57 14.85 -12.46
N VAL A 17 -5.24 13.72 -11.83
CA VAL A 17 -5.94 13.25 -10.63
C VAL A 17 -5.67 14.18 -9.44
N LEU A 18 -4.43 14.62 -9.25
CA LEU A 18 -4.04 15.48 -8.11
C LEU A 18 -4.57 16.91 -8.25
N ALA A 19 -4.78 17.40 -9.48
CA ALA A 19 -5.39 18.70 -9.73
C ALA A 19 -6.85 18.79 -9.25
N ALA A 20 -7.52 17.66 -9.00
CA ALA A 20 -8.83 17.62 -8.36
C ALA A 20 -8.78 17.74 -6.83
N GLU A 21 -7.60 17.97 -6.25
CA GLU A 21 -7.36 18.17 -4.81
C GLU A 21 -8.02 17.11 -3.91
N PRO A 22 -7.79 15.80 -4.13
CA PRO A 22 -8.32 14.78 -3.25
C PRO A 22 -7.80 14.99 -1.82
N VAL A 23 -8.68 14.76 -0.84
CA VAL A 23 -8.33 14.77 0.60
C VAL A 23 -7.18 13.82 0.92
N CYS A 24 -7.06 12.73 0.17
CA CYS A 24 -5.95 11.80 0.22
C CYS A 24 -5.80 11.05 -1.11
N PHE A 25 -4.57 10.89 -1.57
CA PHE A 25 -4.25 10.04 -2.71
C PHE A 25 -3.87 8.63 -2.21
N ASN A 26 -4.71 7.63 -2.48
CA ASN A 26 -4.46 6.25 -2.08
C ASN A 26 -4.01 5.38 -3.27
N HIS A 27 -2.89 4.69 -3.12
CA HIS A 27 -2.46 3.63 -4.04
C HIS A 27 -1.87 2.45 -3.26
N ASN A 28 -2.53 1.30 -3.31
CA ASN A 28 -2.13 0.14 -2.54
C ASN A 28 -0.94 -0.60 -3.16
N LEU A 29 0.00 -0.98 -2.30
CA LEU A 29 1.06 -1.92 -2.62
C LEU A 29 0.56 -3.37 -2.61
N GLU A 30 -0.49 -3.64 -1.82
CA GLU A 30 -1.21 -4.92 -1.62
C GLU A 30 -0.41 -6.02 -0.93
N THR A 31 0.84 -6.25 -1.30
CA THR A 31 1.67 -7.31 -0.71
C THR A 31 3.16 -6.99 -0.79
N VAL A 32 3.99 -7.83 -0.19
CA VAL A 32 5.45 -7.72 -0.15
C VAL A 32 6.08 -7.99 -1.53
N GLN A 33 7.30 -7.51 -1.75
CA GLN A 33 7.96 -7.54 -3.06
C GLN A 33 7.98 -8.93 -3.70
N ARG A 34 8.33 -9.98 -2.93
CA ARG A 34 8.40 -11.37 -3.39
C ARG A 34 7.09 -11.88 -3.99
N LEU A 35 5.94 -11.45 -3.44
CA LEU A 35 4.62 -11.95 -3.81
C LEU A 35 3.92 -11.13 -4.91
N GLN A 36 4.50 -10.02 -5.36
CA GLN A 36 3.84 -9.12 -6.32
C GLN A 36 3.43 -9.81 -7.62
N GLY A 37 4.30 -10.66 -8.19
CA GLY A 37 4.01 -11.34 -9.46
C GLY A 37 2.87 -12.35 -9.35
N GLU A 38 2.70 -12.97 -8.19
CA GLU A 38 1.63 -13.93 -7.92
C GLU A 38 0.30 -13.21 -7.63
N VAL A 39 0.35 -12.18 -6.77
CA VAL A 39 -0.83 -11.46 -6.27
C VAL A 39 -1.36 -10.44 -7.28
N ARG A 40 -0.50 -9.77 -8.04
CA ARG A 40 -0.87 -8.61 -8.88
C ARG A 40 -0.39 -8.76 -10.32
N ARG A 41 -1.29 -9.18 -11.21
CA ARG A 41 -1.03 -9.19 -12.65
C ARG A 41 -1.02 -7.74 -13.19
N GLY A 42 0.10 -7.32 -13.79
CA GLY A 42 0.23 -6.02 -14.48
C GLY A 42 0.70 -4.84 -13.61
N ALA A 43 0.94 -5.07 -12.31
CA ALA A 43 1.59 -4.10 -11.43
C ALA A 43 2.98 -4.61 -11.01
N THR A 44 3.87 -3.68 -10.66
CA THR A 44 5.15 -4.04 -10.01
C THR A 44 5.29 -3.26 -8.72
N TYR A 45 6.13 -3.78 -7.83
CA TYR A 45 6.45 -3.17 -6.54
C TYR A 45 6.98 -1.75 -6.74
N GLU A 46 7.99 -1.62 -7.58
CA GLU A 46 8.74 -0.37 -7.81
C GLU A 46 7.88 0.67 -8.52
N ARG A 47 7.01 0.26 -9.44
CA ARG A 47 6.06 1.19 -10.09
C ARG A 47 5.02 1.72 -9.10
N SER A 48 4.59 0.89 -8.15
CA SER A 48 3.62 1.30 -7.13
C SER A 48 4.24 2.30 -6.15
N LEU A 49 5.46 2.03 -5.68
CA LEU A 49 6.22 2.97 -4.84
C LEU A 49 6.55 4.26 -5.60
N GLY A 50 6.96 4.17 -6.87
CA GLY A 50 7.23 5.33 -7.71
C GLY A 50 6.01 6.22 -7.95
N LEU A 51 4.79 5.65 -7.98
CA LEU A 51 3.56 6.43 -8.10
C LEU A 51 3.27 7.24 -6.83
N LEU A 52 3.50 6.65 -5.65
CA LEU A 52 3.38 7.34 -4.37
C LEU A 52 4.43 8.45 -4.26
N ALA A 53 5.69 8.17 -4.60
CA ALA A 53 6.77 9.16 -4.64
C ALA A 53 6.42 10.35 -5.56
N ALA A 54 5.99 10.06 -6.80
CA ALA A 54 5.60 11.09 -7.75
C ALA A 54 4.42 11.93 -7.25
N SER A 55 3.48 11.34 -6.50
CA SER A 55 2.38 12.09 -5.89
C SER A 55 2.88 13.10 -4.86
N ARG A 56 3.84 12.69 -4.01
CA ARG A 56 4.47 13.58 -3.02
C ARG A 56 5.30 14.69 -3.68
N GLU A 57 5.96 14.41 -4.80
CA GLU A 57 6.69 15.42 -5.57
C GLU A 57 5.77 16.45 -6.24
N LEU A 58 4.64 16.01 -6.81
CA LEU A 58 3.73 16.88 -7.56
C LEU A 58 2.78 17.66 -6.65
N ALA A 59 2.31 17.07 -5.56
CA ALA A 59 1.35 17.66 -4.64
C ALA A 59 1.70 17.31 -3.18
N PRO A 60 2.78 17.86 -2.60
CA PRO A 60 3.26 17.52 -1.26
C PRO A 60 2.27 17.86 -0.13
N HIS A 61 1.24 18.68 -0.40
CA HIS A 61 0.18 18.97 0.56
C HIS A 61 -0.91 17.88 0.60
N ILE A 62 -1.04 17.04 -0.44
CA ILE A 62 -2.01 15.93 -0.48
C ILE A 62 -1.41 14.70 0.22
N PRO A 63 -2.00 14.24 1.33
CA PRO A 63 -1.52 13.04 2.01
C PRO A 63 -1.62 11.81 1.11
N THR A 64 -0.60 10.95 1.13
CA THR A 64 -0.62 9.66 0.46
C THR A 64 -0.95 8.54 1.44
N LYS A 65 -1.63 7.51 0.91
CA LYS A 65 -2.01 6.30 1.61
C LYS A 65 -1.64 5.07 0.80
N SER A 66 -1.32 3.99 1.50
CA SER A 66 -1.21 2.66 0.93
C SER A 66 -1.77 1.60 1.88
N GLY A 67 -1.78 0.36 1.43
CA GLY A 67 -2.25 -0.77 2.21
C GLY A 67 -1.59 -2.09 1.81
N LEU A 68 -1.55 -3.00 2.78
CA LEU A 68 -1.10 -4.38 2.62
C LEU A 68 -2.20 -5.33 3.10
N MET A 69 -2.45 -6.39 2.32
CA MET A 69 -3.25 -7.54 2.72
C MET A 69 -2.32 -8.61 3.27
N LEU A 70 -2.62 -9.10 4.47
CA LEU A 70 -1.83 -10.11 5.17
C LEU A 70 -2.51 -11.48 5.09
N GLY A 71 -1.72 -12.55 5.03
CA GLY A 71 -2.17 -13.93 4.90
C GLY A 71 -2.03 -14.52 3.50
N LEU A 72 -1.16 -13.93 2.67
CA LEU A 72 -0.84 -14.39 1.31
C LEU A 72 0.48 -15.19 1.26
N GLY A 73 1.12 -15.44 2.40
CA GLY A 73 2.40 -16.16 2.51
C GLY A 73 3.60 -15.24 2.78
N GLU A 74 3.36 -13.99 3.13
CA GLU A 74 4.38 -13.06 3.60
C GLU A 74 4.82 -13.35 5.05
N SER A 75 6.10 -13.16 5.33
CA SER A 75 6.63 -13.17 6.70
C SER A 75 6.50 -11.80 7.37
N ARG A 76 6.57 -11.77 8.70
CA ARG A 76 6.60 -10.53 9.49
C ARG A 76 7.69 -9.56 9.02
N ASP A 77 8.90 -10.08 8.77
CA ASP A 77 10.05 -9.26 8.35
C ASP A 77 9.83 -8.63 6.98
N GLU A 78 9.21 -9.36 6.05
CA GLU A 78 8.86 -8.83 4.74
C GLU A 78 7.78 -7.73 4.82
N VAL A 79 6.80 -7.88 5.73
CA VAL A 79 5.81 -6.83 5.99
C VAL A 79 6.49 -5.58 6.53
N ILE A 80 7.42 -5.73 7.48
CA ILE A 80 8.19 -4.60 8.04
C ILE A 80 9.09 -3.95 6.98
N ALA A 81 9.73 -4.74 6.12
CA ALA A 81 10.49 -4.22 4.99
C ALA A 81 9.60 -3.39 4.05
N ALA A 82 8.41 -3.90 3.71
CA ALA A 82 7.47 -3.17 2.87
C ALA A 82 6.96 -1.87 3.52
N MET A 83 6.79 -1.85 4.83
CA MET A 83 6.48 -0.63 5.58
C MET A 83 7.61 0.40 5.49
N ARG A 84 8.87 -0.03 5.61
CA ARG A 84 10.03 0.84 5.44
C ARG A 84 10.12 1.42 4.03
N ASP A 85 9.87 0.60 3.01
CA ASP A 85 9.89 1.04 1.62
C ASP A 85 8.78 2.07 1.33
N LEU A 86 7.58 1.86 1.88
CA LEU A 86 6.50 2.83 1.83
C LEU A 86 6.87 4.16 2.52
N ARG A 87 7.57 4.11 3.66
CA ARG A 87 8.06 5.33 4.33
C ARG A 87 9.16 6.02 3.54
N ALA A 88 10.04 5.28 2.87
CA ALA A 88 11.10 5.83 2.04
C ALA A 88 10.57 6.68 0.87
N VAL A 89 9.36 6.40 0.37
CA VAL A 89 8.67 7.22 -0.64
C VAL A 89 7.67 8.22 -0.06
N ASP A 90 7.80 8.51 1.24
CA ASP A 90 6.94 9.40 1.99
C ASP A 90 5.44 9.03 1.87
N CYS A 91 5.08 7.78 2.17
CA CYS A 91 3.68 7.37 2.35
C CYS A 91 3.20 7.69 3.78
N GLN A 92 2.26 8.62 3.98
CA GLN A 92 1.89 9.05 5.34
C GLN A 92 0.93 8.11 6.06
N ARG A 93 0.07 7.39 5.32
CA ARG A 93 -1.02 6.59 5.90
C ARG A 93 -0.91 5.13 5.48
N LEU A 94 -1.22 4.22 6.40
CA LEU A 94 -1.13 2.77 6.16
C LEU A 94 -2.37 2.04 6.65
N THR A 95 -2.84 1.07 5.86
CA THR A 95 -3.79 0.04 6.30
C THR A 95 -3.20 -1.35 6.21
N LEU A 96 -3.30 -2.13 7.28
CA LEU A 96 -2.97 -3.54 7.33
C LEU A 96 -4.26 -4.34 7.59
N GLY A 97 -4.63 -5.23 6.68
CA GLY A 97 -5.87 -6.01 6.79
C GLY A 97 -5.68 -7.47 6.40
N GLN A 98 -6.52 -8.37 6.92
CA GLN A 98 -6.48 -9.78 6.54
C GLN A 98 -6.99 -9.95 5.11
N TYR A 99 -6.21 -10.68 4.29
CA TYR A 99 -6.65 -11.23 3.04
C TYR A 99 -7.76 -12.25 3.31
N LEU A 100 -8.94 -11.96 2.75
CA LEU A 100 -10.07 -12.89 2.75
C LEU A 100 -10.27 -13.35 1.32
N ARG A 101 -10.05 -14.64 1.10
CA ARG A 101 -10.18 -15.29 -0.21
C ARG A 101 -11.60 -15.09 -0.75
N PRO A 102 -11.80 -14.39 -1.88
CA PRO A 102 -13.15 -14.13 -2.39
C PRO A 102 -13.87 -15.39 -2.90
N SER A 103 -13.11 -16.33 -3.49
CA SER A 103 -13.65 -17.61 -3.98
C SER A 103 -12.54 -18.64 -4.14
N LEU A 104 -12.91 -19.90 -4.41
CA LEU A 104 -11.96 -21.00 -4.64
C LEU A 104 -11.07 -20.83 -5.88
N ALA A 105 -11.36 -19.86 -6.76
CA ALA A 105 -10.50 -19.55 -7.91
C ALA A 105 -9.35 -18.59 -7.55
N HIS A 106 -9.41 -17.94 -6.38
CA HIS A 106 -8.39 -16.99 -5.93
C HIS A 106 -7.31 -17.68 -5.11
N ILE A 107 -6.19 -16.99 -4.90
CA ILE A 107 -5.06 -17.45 -4.07
C ILE A 107 -5.61 -17.95 -2.73
N PRO A 108 -5.22 -19.15 -2.26
CA PRO A 108 -5.58 -19.62 -0.93
C PRO A 108 -5.10 -18.67 0.17
N VAL A 109 -5.81 -18.62 1.29
CA VAL A 109 -5.26 -17.98 2.49
C VAL A 109 -4.13 -18.88 3.00
N ASP A 110 -2.92 -18.34 3.12
CA ASP A 110 -1.78 -19.04 3.70
C ASP A 110 -1.89 -19.09 5.24
N ARG A 111 -2.24 -17.94 5.83
CA ARG A 111 -2.38 -17.79 7.28
C ARG A 111 -3.44 -16.75 7.66
N TYR A 112 -4.12 -17.00 8.77
CA TYR A 112 -4.87 -15.98 9.49
C TYR A 112 -3.99 -15.34 10.56
N TRP A 113 -3.70 -14.06 10.40
CA TRP A 113 -2.99 -13.27 11.40
C TRP A 113 -3.91 -12.97 12.59
N THR A 114 -3.37 -13.09 13.79
CA THR A 114 -4.15 -12.84 15.02
C THR A 114 -4.34 -11.34 15.26
N PRO A 115 -5.39 -10.92 16.00
CA PRO A 115 -5.56 -9.51 16.38
C PRO A 115 -4.32 -8.92 17.06
N GLN A 116 -3.68 -9.69 17.95
CA GLN A 116 -2.45 -9.25 18.63
C GLN A 116 -1.30 -8.98 17.64
N GLU A 117 -1.13 -9.82 16.61
CA GLU A 117 -0.08 -9.57 15.62
C GLU A 117 -0.39 -8.33 14.74
N PHE A 118 -1.67 -8.05 14.48
CA PHE A 118 -2.04 -6.78 13.85
C PHE A 118 -1.72 -5.59 14.77
N ASP A 119 -1.97 -5.68 16.07
CA ASP A 119 -1.61 -4.63 17.03
C ASP A 119 -0.09 -4.40 17.05
N GLU A 120 0.71 -5.47 17.08
CA GLU A 120 2.17 -5.40 17.03
C GLU A 120 2.69 -4.75 15.73
N LEU A 121 2.15 -5.14 14.57
CA LEU A 121 2.53 -4.52 13.30
C LEU A 121 2.08 -3.07 13.21
N GLY A 122 0.93 -2.73 13.81
CA GLY A 122 0.44 -1.37 13.91
C GLY A 122 1.36 -0.48 14.73
N ALA A 123 1.86 -0.99 15.87
CA ALA A 123 2.85 -0.30 16.69
C ALA A 123 4.16 -0.06 15.91
N VAL A 124 4.67 -1.08 15.22
CA VAL A 124 5.86 -0.92 14.36
C VAL A 124 5.65 0.12 13.27
N ALA A 125 4.48 0.16 12.63
CA ALA A 125 4.17 1.19 11.65
C ALA A 125 4.19 2.60 12.26
N HIS A 126 3.62 2.78 13.46
CA HIS A 126 3.71 4.07 14.16
C HIS A 126 5.16 4.46 14.49
N GLU A 127 5.99 3.53 14.94
CA GLU A 127 7.43 3.75 15.21
C GLU A 127 8.20 4.14 13.95
N LEU A 128 7.83 3.60 12.78
CA LEU A 128 8.38 3.98 11.47
C LEU A 128 7.89 5.36 10.98
N GLY A 129 6.99 6.02 11.71
CA GLY A 129 6.56 7.39 11.44
C GLY A 129 5.40 7.52 10.47
N PHE A 130 4.54 6.49 10.32
CA PHE A 130 3.25 6.67 9.66
C PHE A 130 2.34 7.56 10.53
N ALA A 131 1.79 8.63 9.94
CA ALA A 131 0.92 9.58 10.63
C ALA A 131 -0.44 8.98 10.98
N GLN A 132 -0.94 8.05 10.16
CA GLN A 132 -2.18 7.34 10.41
C GLN A 132 -2.02 5.86 10.07
N VAL A 133 -2.34 4.99 11.02
CA VAL A 133 -2.32 3.54 10.84
C VAL A 133 -3.70 2.98 11.22
N ARG A 134 -4.19 2.06 10.40
CA ARG A 134 -5.28 1.15 10.77
C ARG A 134 -4.78 -0.27 10.54
N SER A 135 -4.74 -1.06 11.60
CA SER A 135 -4.23 -2.43 11.55
C SER A 135 -5.25 -3.34 12.22
N GLY A 136 -5.73 -4.35 11.51
CA GLY A 136 -6.68 -5.30 12.08
C GLY A 136 -7.32 -6.22 11.04
N PRO A 137 -7.90 -7.36 11.45
CA PRO A 137 -8.37 -8.39 10.51
C PRO A 137 -9.38 -7.87 9.47
N LEU A 138 -10.32 -7.03 9.90
CA LEU A 138 -11.38 -6.50 9.05
C LEU A 138 -11.05 -5.14 8.42
N VAL A 139 -9.86 -4.60 8.66
CA VAL A 139 -9.44 -3.34 8.06
C VAL A 139 -9.39 -3.49 6.54
N ARG A 140 -9.88 -2.47 5.86
CA ARG A 140 -9.80 -2.29 4.41
C ARG A 140 -9.26 -0.89 4.12
N SER A 141 -8.79 -0.67 2.89
CA SER A 141 -8.20 0.61 2.49
C SER A 141 -9.14 1.81 2.66
N SER A 142 -10.47 1.61 2.67
CA SER A 142 -11.48 2.64 2.93
C SER A 142 -11.99 2.72 4.38
N TYR A 143 -11.65 1.75 5.23
CA TYR A 143 -12.14 1.69 6.61
C TYR A 143 -11.59 2.87 7.44
N HIS A 144 -12.49 3.67 8.03
CA HIS A 144 -12.19 4.91 8.76
C HIS A 144 -11.24 5.87 8.02
N ALA A 145 -11.43 6.05 6.70
CA ALA A 145 -10.62 6.98 5.92
C ALA A 145 -10.97 8.47 6.15
N ALA A 146 -12.15 8.77 6.71
CA ALA A 146 -12.63 10.12 7.01
C ALA A 146 -12.32 10.59 8.44
N ASP A 147 -11.87 9.69 9.30
CA ASP A 147 -11.46 9.94 10.69
C ASP A 147 -9.93 10.01 10.80
#